data_AF-A0AA43IBL5-F1
#
_entry.id   AF-A0AA43IBL5-F1
#
_cell.length_a   1.000
_cell.length_b   1.000
_cell.length_c   1.000
_cell.angle_alpha   90.00
_cell.angle_beta   90.00
_cell.angle_gamma   90.00
#
_symmetry.space_group_name_H-M   'P 1'
#
loop_
_entity.id
_entity.type
_entity.pdbx_description
1 polymer ?
#
loop_
_entity_poly.entity_id
_entity_poly.type
_entity_poly.pdbx_seq_one_letter_code
_entity_poly.pdbx_strand_id
1 'polypeptide(L)'
;MRIKISGWIWISAAILFISSCSEDQQSNKEPAPTAAITATPDILGTASDGIEDPEAVKAFLSAQKIPNGDIYLQDNKVHINIVGLNSQIEQRFAQTFAAGTYELHDVKYSMQELLAAQELLHKQELYQKLNLYGSSVDTIGNKVTITIPSDYADTAILEIEKWIAPDMLTYDISELGEPHIIGQIVDIDTKQAKRILILEPGNEEPSYWFSFNEKSEMFNEAGESIHFKDLKVGQQIKLWSTGMVADSFPAQASVRRMELAAKE
;
A
#
# COMPACT_ATOMS: atom_id res chain seq x y z
N MET A 1 15.88 -45.76 5.46
CA MET A 1 16.92 -45.55 4.43
C MET A 1 17.22 -44.05 4.40
N ARG A 2 18.40 -43.65 4.88
CA ARG A 2 18.85 -42.26 5.01
C ARG A 2 19.52 -41.83 3.71
N ILE A 3 19.20 -40.65 3.18
CA ILE A 3 20.17 -39.81 2.46
C ILE A 3 19.92 -38.35 2.87
N LYS A 4 20.97 -37.73 3.42
CA LYS A 4 21.14 -36.31 3.77
C LYS A 4 21.97 -35.66 2.66
N ILE A 5 21.62 -34.44 2.22
CA ILE A 5 22.51 -33.41 1.63
C ILE A 5 21.77 -32.07 1.88
N SER A 6 22.06 -31.17 2.84
CA SER A 6 23.19 -30.27 3.12
C SER A 6 23.57 -29.29 1.99
N GLY A 7 23.27 -28.00 2.17
CA GLY A 7 23.81 -26.92 1.34
C GLY A 7 23.25 -25.55 1.69
N TRP A 8 23.90 -24.84 2.62
CA TRP A 8 23.77 -23.40 2.84
C TRP A 8 24.58 -22.63 1.78
N ILE A 9 24.03 -21.54 1.23
CA ILE A 9 24.83 -20.47 0.61
C ILE A 9 24.23 -19.12 1.02
N TRP A 10 25.05 -18.35 1.75
CA TRP A 10 24.94 -16.92 1.96
C TRP A 10 25.35 -16.18 0.68
N ILE A 11 24.66 -15.10 0.30
CA ILE A 11 25.22 -14.09 -0.60
C ILE A 11 24.97 -12.70 0.02
N SER A 12 26.09 -12.07 0.38
CA SER A 12 26.17 -10.69 0.83
C SER A 12 26.03 -9.70 -0.32
N ALA A 13 25.59 -8.51 0.03
CA ALA A 13 25.36 -7.33 -0.80
C ALA A 13 26.53 -6.93 -1.72
N ALA A 14 26.18 -6.42 -2.90
CA ALA A 14 27.01 -5.49 -3.66
C ALA A 14 26.09 -4.41 -4.27
N ILE A 15 26.33 -3.16 -3.87
CA ILE A 15 25.80 -1.93 -4.46
C ILE A 15 26.61 -1.66 -5.73
N LEU A 16 25.96 -1.32 -6.84
CA LEU A 16 26.59 -0.57 -7.93
C LEU A 16 25.62 0.45 -8.52
N PHE A 17 26.05 1.70 -8.43
CA PHE A 17 25.47 2.91 -8.99
C PHE A 17 25.67 2.96 -10.53
N ILE A 18 24.68 3.50 -11.23
CA ILE A 18 24.70 4.34 -12.45
C ILE A 18 25.99 4.36 -13.31
N SER A 19 25.85 4.11 -14.62
CA SER A 19 25.79 5.21 -15.61
C SER A 19 25.74 4.72 -17.06
N SER A 20 24.86 5.37 -17.79
CA SER A 20 24.89 5.63 -19.23
C SER A 20 26.22 6.26 -19.66
N CYS A 21 26.78 5.85 -20.81
CA CYS A 21 27.00 6.73 -21.96
C CYS A 21 27.88 6.06 -23.03
N SER A 22 27.43 6.22 -24.27
CA SER A 22 28.07 5.84 -25.53
C SER A 22 29.38 6.58 -25.78
N GLU A 23 30.34 5.90 -26.40
CA GLU A 23 31.55 6.47 -27.00
C GLU A 23 31.25 6.98 -28.40
N ASP A 24 31.68 8.20 -28.70
CA ASP A 24 32.10 8.61 -30.05
C ASP A 24 33.30 9.56 -29.94
N GLN A 25 34.20 9.41 -30.91
CA GLN A 25 35.61 9.80 -30.87
C GLN A 25 35.91 11.29 -31.20
N GLN A 26 36.83 11.86 -30.40
CA GLN A 26 38.11 12.50 -30.79
C GLN A 26 38.16 13.78 -31.67
N SER A 27 38.73 14.86 -31.11
CA SER A 27 39.81 15.65 -31.77
C SER A 27 40.50 16.65 -30.80
N ASN A 28 41.82 16.75 -30.93
CA ASN A 28 42.81 17.45 -30.08
C ASN A 28 42.76 19.00 -30.12
N LYS A 29 43.06 19.63 -28.97
CA LYS A 29 43.99 20.79 -28.80
C LYS A 29 44.19 21.12 -27.30
N GLU A 30 45.43 21.37 -26.89
CA GLU A 30 45.87 21.81 -25.54
C GLU A 30 46.80 23.06 -25.72
N PRO A 31 47.14 23.92 -24.71
CA PRO A 31 46.62 24.24 -23.35
C PRO A 31 46.38 25.75 -23.09
N ALA A 32 45.78 26.11 -21.93
CA ALA A 32 46.28 27.15 -21.01
C ALA A 32 45.51 27.14 -19.65
N PRO A 33 46.16 27.45 -18.51
CA PRO A 33 45.60 27.26 -17.16
C PRO A 33 44.83 28.51 -16.71
N THR A 34 43.67 28.38 -16.07
CA THR A 34 43.06 29.50 -15.32
C THR A 34 42.14 29.02 -14.18
N ALA A 35 42.53 29.46 -12.98
CA ALA A 35 41.77 29.74 -11.76
C ALA A 35 40.80 28.68 -11.19
N ALA A 36 41.17 28.19 -10.01
CA ALA A 36 40.26 27.57 -9.05
C ALA A 36 39.14 28.55 -8.65
N ILE A 37 37.89 28.11 -8.75
CA ILE A 37 36.74 28.77 -8.13
C ILE A 37 36.19 27.78 -7.11
N THR A 38 36.42 28.10 -5.85
CA THR A 38 35.79 27.51 -4.67
C THR A 38 34.30 27.79 -4.75
N ALA A 39 33.48 26.76 -4.99
CA ALA A 39 32.04 26.87 -4.88
C ALA A 39 31.62 26.48 -3.45
N THR A 40 31.48 27.49 -2.59
CA THR A 40 30.53 27.40 -1.46
C THR A 40 29.12 27.42 -2.04
N PRO A 41 28.22 26.49 -1.66
CA PRO A 41 26.84 26.57 -2.10
C PRO A 41 26.14 27.72 -1.36
N ASP A 42 25.74 28.73 -2.12
CA ASP A 42 24.80 29.76 -1.70
C ASP A 42 23.44 29.12 -1.42
N ILE A 43 23.08 29.01 -0.14
CA ILE A 43 21.71 28.81 0.30
C ILE A 43 21.14 30.22 0.51
N LEU A 44 20.58 30.79 -0.56
CA LEU A 44 19.82 32.03 -0.49
C LEU A 44 18.35 31.72 -0.75
N GLY A 45 17.63 31.57 0.35
CA GLY A 45 16.18 31.47 0.37
C GLY A 45 15.55 32.71 -0.27
N THR A 46 14.69 32.46 -1.25
CA THR A 46 13.68 33.44 -1.64
C THR A 46 12.44 33.15 -0.83
N ALA A 47 12.11 34.07 0.08
CA ALA A 47 10.81 34.09 0.73
C ALA A 47 9.76 34.33 -0.37
N SER A 48 9.19 33.24 -0.86
CA SER A 48 7.92 33.24 -1.57
C SER A 48 6.82 33.46 -0.53
N ASP A 49 5.81 34.28 -0.84
CA ASP A 49 4.52 34.37 -0.12
C ASP A 49 3.72 33.05 -0.23
N GLY A 50 4.40 31.91 -0.12
CA GLY A 50 3.92 30.60 -0.50
C GLY A 50 4.37 29.57 0.50
N ILE A 51 3.54 28.53 0.60
CA ILE A 51 3.77 27.30 1.35
C ILE A 51 5.22 26.82 1.19
N GLU A 52 5.82 26.29 2.25
CA GLU A 52 7.15 25.69 2.17
C GLU A 52 7.17 24.55 1.14
N ASP A 53 8.28 24.36 0.43
CA ASP A 53 8.42 23.26 -0.52
C ASP A 53 8.50 21.91 0.23
N PRO A 54 7.52 21.00 0.07
CA PRO A 54 7.55 19.70 0.74
C PRO A 54 8.81 18.90 0.42
N GLU A 55 9.39 19.04 -0.77
CA GLU A 55 10.60 18.32 -1.15
C GLU A 55 11.85 18.87 -0.45
N ALA A 56 11.91 20.19 -0.20
CA ALA A 56 12.95 20.79 0.61
C ALA A 56 12.90 20.29 2.07
N VAL A 57 11.69 20.17 2.63
CA VAL A 57 11.47 19.60 3.97
C VAL A 57 11.93 18.15 4.04
N LYS A 58 11.55 17.31 3.07
CA LYS A 58 12.01 15.90 3.00
C LYS A 58 13.54 15.81 2.91
N ALA A 59 14.17 16.63 2.06
CA ALA A 59 15.62 16.66 1.93
C ALA A 59 16.31 17.05 3.25
N PHE A 60 15.77 18.05 3.95
CA PHE A 60 16.27 18.47 5.26
C PHE A 60 16.15 17.35 6.31
N LEU A 61 14.97 16.73 6.44
CA LEU A 61 14.75 15.62 7.36
C LEU A 61 15.74 14.48 7.14
N SER A 62 15.95 14.10 5.87
CA SER A 62 16.90 13.07 5.46
C SER A 62 18.34 13.45 5.81
N ALA A 63 18.78 14.67 5.45
CA ALA A 63 20.13 15.14 5.73
C ALA A 63 20.44 15.23 7.23
N GLN A 64 19.46 15.65 8.03
CA GLN A 64 19.57 15.74 9.48
C GLN A 64 19.34 14.40 10.19
N LYS A 65 18.96 13.35 9.46
CA LYS A 65 18.59 12.01 9.97
C LYS A 65 17.53 12.09 11.08
N ILE A 66 16.55 12.98 10.89
CA ILE A 66 15.43 13.14 11.83
C ILE A 66 14.37 12.11 11.44
N PRO A 67 14.02 11.15 12.31
CA PRO A 67 12.96 10.19 12.02
C PRO A 67 11.60 10.90 12.00
N ASN A 68 10.75 10.55 11.03
CA ASN A 68 9.51 11.26 10.78
C ASN A 68 8.37 10.31 10.36
N GLY A 69 7.14 10.70 10.69
CA GLY A 69 5.89 10.03 10.36
C GLY A 69 5.28 10.49 9.03
N ASP A 70 6.11 11.01 8.12
CA ASP A 70 5.77 11.68 6.85
C ASP A 70 5.29 13.14 6.99
N ILE A 71 5.05 13.79 5.84
CA ILE A 71 4.61 15.19 5.72
C ILE A 71 3.35 15.29 4.88
N TYR A 72 2.53 16.30 5.14
CA TYR A 72 1.29 16.54 4.40
C TYR A 72 0.99 18.03 4.27
N LEU A 73 0.18 18.38 3.27
CA LEU A 73 -0.26 19.75 3.05
C LEU A 73 -1.67 19.93 3.63
N GLN A 74 -1.81 20.90 4.51
CA GLN A 74 -3.09 21.28 5.10
C GLN A 74 -3.06 22.76 5.50
N ASP A 75 -4.20 23.45 5.39
CA ASP A 75 -4.37 24.85 5.82
C ASP A 75 -3.26 25.80 5.34
N ASN A 76 -2.81 25.58 4.08
CA ASN A 76 -1.75 26.34 3.43
C ASN A 76 -0.39 26.28 4.16
N LYS A 77 -0.11 25.18 4.84
CA LYS A 77 1.16 24.87 5.50
C LYS A 77 1.63 23.46 5.19
N VAL A 78 2.93 23.23 5.34
CA VAL A 78 3.50 21.89 5.41
C VAL A 78 3.43 21.39 6.86
N HIS A 79 2.63 20.36 7.10
CA HIS A 79 2.57 19.67 8.38
C HIS A 79 3.59 18.54 8.39
N ILE A 80 4.36 18.45 9.47
CA ILE A 80 5.54 17.60 9.54
C ILE A 80 5.47 16.77 10.82
N ASN A 81 5.26 15.47 10.66
CA ASN A 81 5.23 14.54 11.78
C ASN A 81 6.66 14.14 12.17
N ILE A 82 7.12 14.54 13.35
CA ILE A 82 8.46 14.26 13.87
C ILE A 82 8.36 13.21 14.98
N VAL A 83 9.20 12.18 14.91
CA VAL A 83 9.32 11.21 16.00
C VAL A 83 10.30 11.74 17.04
N GLY A 84 9.82 12.00 18.25
CA GLY A 84 10.65 12.53 19.34
C GLY A 84 10.97 14.02 19.17
N LEU A 85 9.95 14.80 18.79
CA LEU A 85 10.06 16.25 18.65
C LEU A 85 10.58 16.87 19.95
N ASN A 86 11.54 17.77 19.83
CA ASN A 86 12.14 18.48 20.95
C ASN A 86 12.67 19.85 20.52
N SER A 87 13.04 20.67 21.50
CA SER A 87 13.46 22.06 21.28
C SER A 87 14.66 22.22 20.34
N GLN A 88 15.57 21.24 20.28
CA GLN A 88 16.69 21.29 19.34
C GLN A 88 16.22 21.12 17.89
N ILE A 89 15.25 20.22 17.67
CA ILE A 89 14.67 20.02 16.34
C ILE A 89 13.89 21.27 15.93
N GLU A 90 13.03 21.80 16.82
CA GLU A 90 12.26 23.02 16.58
C GLU A 90 13.18 24.19 16.18
N GLN A 91 14.28 24.37 16.90
CA GLN A 91 15.25 25.43 16.61
C GLN A 91 15.92 25.24 15.25
N ARG A 92 16.29 24.01 14.86
CA ARG A 92 16.87 23.74 13.53
C ARG A 92 15.88 24.03 12.41
N PHE A 93 14.60 23.70 12.60
CA PHE A 93 13.54 24.04 11.65
C PHE A 93 13.38 25.56 11.53
N ALA A 94 13.30 26.28 12.65
CA ALA A 94 13.15 27.74 12.64
C ALA A 94 14.35 28.49 12.04
N GLN A 95 15.54 27.87 12.04
CA GLN A 95 16.73 28.39 11.36
C GLN A 95 16.74 28.13 9.85
N THR A 96 15.96 27.16 9.39
CA THR A 96 16.00 26.66 7.99
C THR A 96 14.79 27.14 7.19
N PHE A 97 13.60 27.15 7.80
CA PHE A 97 12.32 27.40 7.14
C PHE A 97 11.62 28.62 7.75
N ALA A 98 10.82 29.30 6.93
CA ALA A 98 10.14 30.51 7.34
C ALA A 98 9.05 30.22 8.39
N ALA A 99 8.94 31.08 9.41
CA ALA A 99 7.88 30.93 10.40
C ALA A 99 6.50 31.08 9.74
N GLY A 100 5.57 30.18 10.08
CA GLY A 100 4.19 30.20 9.57
C GLY A 100 3.97 29.42 8.27
N THR A 101 5.02 28.91 7.61
CA THR A 101 4.90 28.08 6.40
C THR A 101 4.80 26.58 6.70
N TYR A 102 5.12 26.18 7.95
CA TYR A 102 5.11 24.80 8.42
C TYR A 102 4.53 24.66 9.82
N GLU A 103 4.18 23.43 10.19
CA GLU A 103 3.77 23.04 11.53
C GLU A 103 4.40 21.69 11.92
N LEU A 104 4.99 21.60 13.10
CA LEU A 104 5.62 20.37 13.60
C LEU A 104 4.68 19.67 14.56
N HIS A 105 4.56 18.35 14.38
CA HIS A 105 3.73 17.48 15.22
C HIS A 105 4.63 16.42 15.85
N ASP A 106 4.57 16.26 17.17
CA ASP A 106 5.20 15.12 17.83
C ASP A 106 4.36 13.87 17.62
N VAL A 107 4.94 12.85 17.00
CA VAL A 107 4.25 11.60 16.70
C VAL A 107 5.03 10.40 17.23
N LYS A 108 4.33 9.27 17.39
CA LYS A 108 4.91 8.08 18.00
C LYS A 108 5.67 7.21 17.01
N TYR A 109 5.17 7.08 15.79
CA TYR A 109 5.68 6.13 14.80
C TYR A 109 6.25 6.85 13.59
N SER A 110 7.37 6.34 13.10
CA SER A 110 7.90 6.71 11.78
C SER A 110 7.06 6.09 10.66
N MET A 111 7.14 6.67 9.46
CA MET A 111 6.49 6.10 8.28
C MET A 111 6.98 4.68 7.99
N GLN A 112 8.27 4.39 8.24
CA GLN A 112 8.82 3.05 8.10
C GLN A 112 8.16 2.03 9.03
N GLU A 113 7.87 2.40 10.28
CA GLU A 113 7.19 1.53 11.24
C GLU A 113 5.73 1.27 10.84
N LEU A 114 5.01 2.30 10.36
CA LEU A 114 3.63 2.16 9.89
C LEU A 114 3.55 1.24 8.65
N LEU A 115 4.45 1.42 7.68
CA LEU A 115 4.54 0.54 6.52
C LEU A 115 4.95 -0.88 6.89
N ALA A 116 5.84 -1.05 7.88
CA ALA A 116 6.21 -2.39 8.36
C ALA A 116 5.02 -3.11 9.02
N ALA A 117 4.17 -2.38 9.74
CA ALA A 117 2.95 -2.94 10.30
C ALA A 117 1.92 -3.30 9.21
N GLN A 118 1.74 -2.44 8.21
CA GLN A 118 0.90 -2.78 7.05
C GLN A 118 1.40 -4.04 6.33
N GLU A 119 2.72 -4.18 6.16
CA GLU A 119 3.36 -5.35 5.56
C GLU A 119 3.16 -6.64 6.39
N LEU A 120 3.01 -6.54 7.72
CA LEU A 120 2.68 -7.71 8.54
C LEU A 120 1.31 -8.29 8.18
N LEU A 121 0.34 -7.48 7.76
CA LEU A 121 -0.96 -7.95 7.29
C LEU A 121 -0.81 -8.88 6.08
N HIS A 122 0.12 -8.56 5.17
CA HIS A 122 0.43 -9.39 4.00
C HIS A 122 1.22 -10.65 4.38
N LYS A 123 2.31 -10.50 5.16
CA LYS A 123 3.18 -11.63 5.55
C LYS A 123 2.46 -12.70 6.36
N GLN A 124 1.48 -12.30 7.17
CA GLN A 124 0.66 -13.22 7.96
C GLN A 124 -0.61 -13.66 7.22
N GLU A 125 -0.78 -13.25 5.96
CA GLU A 125 -1.93 -13.56 5.08
C GLU A 125 -3.28 -13.14 5.69
N LEU A 126 -3.29 -12.10 6.53
CA LEU A 126 -4.47 -11.70 7.29
C LEU A 126 -5.59 -11.20 6.39
N TYR A 127 -5.28 -10.56 5.26
CA TYR A 127 -6.28 -10.19 4.26
C TYR A 127 -7.12 -11.39 3.79
N GLN A 128 -6.47 -12.52 3.54
CA GLN A 128 -7.16 -13.72 3.05
C GLN A 128 -7.84 -14.48 4.19
N LYS A 129 -7.16 -14.63 5.34
CA LYS A 129 -7.69 -15.36 6.49
C LYS A 129 -8.89 -14.67 7.13
N LEU A 130 -8.88 -13.34 7.11
CA LEU A 130 -9.88 -12.49 7.77
C LEU A 130 -10.69 -11.68 6.76
N ASN A 131 -10.63 -11.97 5.46
CA ASN A 131 -11.39 -11.26 4.41
C ASN A 131 -11.35 -9.71 4.58
N LEU A 132 -10.21 -9.15 4.99
CA LEU A 132 -10.08 -7.70 5.23
C LEU A 132 -10.32 -6.94 3.92
N TYR A 133 -11.02 -5.81 4.00
CA TYR A 133 -11.37 -5.01 2.82
C TYR A 133 -10.21 -4.13 2.34
N GLY A 134 -9.29 -3.82 3.23
CA GLY A 134 -8.12 -3.03 2.89
C GLY A 134 -7.39 -2.54 4.13
N SER A 135 -6.28 -1.87 3.87
CA SER A 135 -5.63 -1.03 4.87
C SER A 135 -5.00 0.18 4.21
N SER A 136 -4.77 1.22 4.99
CA SER A 136 -4.03 2.40 4.58
C SER A 136 -3.21 2.94 5.75
N VAL A 137 -2.19 3.73 5.43
CA VAL A 137 -1.53 4.56 6.44
C VAL A 137 -2.28 5.89 6.52
N ASP A 138 -2.78 6.21 7.72
CA ASP A 138 -3.28 7.53 8.06
C ASP A 138 -2.10 8.36 8.55
N THR A 139 -1.54 9.17 7.64
CA THR A 139 -0.43 10.07 7.95
C THR A 139 -0.81 11.08 9.02
N ILE A 140 -2.03 11.63 9.00
CA ILE A 140 -2.44 12.67 9.94
C ILE A 140 -2.62 12.08 11.34
N GLY A 141 -3.31 10.94 11.45
CA GLY A 141 -3.48 10.22 12.71
C GLY A 141 -2.25 9.46 13.19
N ASN A 142 -1.20 9.36 12.37
CA ASN A 142 0.01 8.56 12.61
C ASN A 142 -0.29 7.08 12.94
N LYS A 143 -1.17 6.46 12.16
CA LYS A 143 -1.68 5.10 12.41
C LYS A 143 -1.88 4.30 11.13
N VAL A 144 -2.04 2.99 11.27
CA VAL A 144 -2.53 2.12 10.20
C VAL A 144 -4.03 1.93 10.37
N THR A 145 -4.80 2.30 9.37
CA THR A 145 -6.24 2.05 9.31
C THR A 145 -6.49 0.73 8.62
N ILE A 146 -7.31 -0.14 9.23
CA ILE A 146 -7.69 -1.44 8.65
C ILE A 146 -9.21 -1.47 8.50
N THR A 147 -9.69 -1.73 7.29
CA THR A 147 -11.13 -1.87 7.01
C THR A 147 -11.53 -3.34 7.18
N ILE A 148 -12.45 -3.59 8.12
CA ILE A 148 -12.86 -4.92 8.57
C ILE A 148 -14.37 -5.12 8.34
N PRO A 149 -14.80 -6.31 7.89
CA PRO A 149 -16.22 -6.63 7.80
C PRO A 149 -16.89 -6.71 9.18
N SER A 150 -18.08 -6.13 9.30
CA SER A 150 -18.79 -5.98 10.58
C SER A 150 -19.20 -7.29 11.23
N ASP A 151 -19.41 -8.34 10.45
CA ASP A 151 -19.94 -9.64 10.88
C ASP A 151 -18.97 -10.46 11.76
N TYR A 152 -17.67 -10.14 11.75
CA TYR A 152 -16.68 -10.79 12.62
C TYR A 152 -15.61 -9.84 13.14
N ALA A 153 -15.91 -8.54 13.20
CA ALA A 153 -14.96 -7.48 13.56
C ALA A 153 -14.18 -7.78 14.85
N ASP A 154 -14.86 -8.13 15.94
CA ASP A 154 -14.22 -8.40 17.24
C ASP A 154 -13.17 -9.52 17.15
N THR A 155 -13.49 -10.60 16.42
CA THR A 155 -12.56 -11.73 16.27
C THR A 155 -11.39 -11.38 15.35
N ALA A 156 -11.63 -10.61 14.30
CA ALA A 156 -10.57 -10.13 13.41
C ALA A 156 -9.60 -9.19 14.14
N ILE A 157 -10.12 -8.26 14.95
CA ILE A 157 -9.33 -7.34 15.77
C ILE A 157 -8.40 -8.13 16.68
N LEU A 158 -8.92 -9.10 17.43
CA LEU A 158 -8.10 -9.94 18.32
C LEU A 158 -7.03 -10.75 17.57
N GLU A 159 -7.28 -11.14 16.32
CA GLU A 159 -6.28 -11.83 15.52
C GLU A 159 -5.19 -10.88 15.01
N ILE A 160 -5.55 -9.67 14.56
CA ILE A 160 -4.62 -8.65 14.09
C ILE A 160 -3.69 -8.19 15.22
N GLU A 161 -4.23 -7.98 16.42
CA GLU A 161 -3.49 -7.48 17.58
C GLU A 161 -2.45 -8.46 18.15
N LYS A 162 -2.45 -9.71 17.69
CA LYS A 162 -1.35 -10.66 17.97
C LYS A 162 -0.06 -10.26 17.27
N TRP A 163 -0.14 -9.46 16.21
CA TRP A 163 0.96 -9.16 15.30
C TRP A 163 1.35 -7.68 15.32
N ILE A 164 0.37 -6.79 15.50
CA ILE A 164 0.57 -5.34 15.45
C ILE A 164 0.05 -4.74 16.75
N ALA A 165 0.80 -3.77 17.32
CA ALA A 165 0.42 -3.14 18.57
C ALA A 165 -0.91 -2.37 18.41
N PRO A 166 -1.90 -2.54 19.32
CA PRO A 166 -3.22 -1.93 19.17
C PRO A 166 -3.21 -0.40 19.06
N ASP A 167 -2.24 0.25 19.69
CA ASP A 167 -2.08 1.70 19.68
C ASP A 167 -1.61 2.27 18.33
N MET A 168 -1.01 1.43 17.47
CA MET A 168 -0.66 1.76 16.09
C MET A 168 -1.85 1.66 15.13
N LEU A 169 -2.96 1.09 15.58
CA LEU A 169 -4.09 0.73 14.73
C LEU A 169 -5.29 1.66 14.93
N THR A 170 -6.05 1.79 13.84
CA THR A 170 -7.43 2.26 13.80
C THR A 170 -8.23 1.27 12.97
N TYR A 171 -9.48 1.00 13.37
CA TYR A 171 -10.35 0.09 12.64
C TYR A 171 -11.53 0.84 12.05
N ASP A 172 -11.76 0.59 10.76
CA ASP A 172 -12.96 1.00 10.06
C ASP A 172 -13.86 -0.23 9.87
N ILE A 173 -14.97 -0.29 10.61
CA ILE A 173 -15.87 -1.44 10.60
C ILE A 173 -16.96 -1.19 9.55
N SER A 174 -16.92 -1.96 8.48
CA SER A 174 -17.79 -1.80 7.32
C SER A 174 -18.82 -2.91 7.21
N GLU A 175 -20.08 -2.53 7.01
CA GLU A 175 -21.14 -3.46 6.66
C GLU A 175 -21.01 -3.94 5.20
N LEU A 176 -21.65 -5.07 4.90
CA LEU A 176 -21.76 -5.54 3.53
C LEU A 176 -22.68 -4.58 2.74
N GLY A 177 -22.10 -3.78 1.85
CA GLY A 177 -22.83 -2.83 1.00
C GLY A 177 -23.50 -3.47 -0.23
N GLU A 178 -23.61 -2.70 -1.30
CA GLU A 178 -24.09 -3.19 -2.61
C GLU A 178 -23.03 -4.07 -3.31
N PRO A 179 -23.45 -5.01 -4.19
CA PRO A 179 -22.50 -5.84 -4.92
C PRO A 179 -21.60 -4.99 -5.79
N HIS A 180 -20.31 -5.28 -5.76
CA HIS A 180 -19.31 -4.60 -6.58
C HIS A 180 -19.48 -4.96 -8.06
N ILE A 181 -19.93 -6.19 -8.34
CA ILE A 181 -20.04 -6.73 -9.69
C ILE A 181 -21.36 -7.46 -9.85
N ILE A 182 -21.99 -7.24 -11.01
CA ILE A 182 -23.13 -7.99 -11.50
C ILE A 182 -22.75 -8.51 -12.88
N GLY A 183 -22.85 -9.81 -13.11
CA GLY A 183 -22.43 -10.38 -14.39
C GLY A 183 -22.61 -11.88 -14.50
N GLN A 184 -22.08 -12.45 -15.59
CA GLN A 184 -22.22 -13.85 -15.91
C GLN A 184 -20.92 -14.62 -15.69
N ILE A 185 -21.01 -15.82 -15.11
CA ILE A 185 -19.88 -16.76 -15.04
C ILE A 185 -19.57 -17.27 -16.46
N VAL A 186 -18.38 -16.97 -16.98
CA VAL A 186 -17.95 -17.44 -18.31
C VAL A 186 -16.94 -18.59 -18.25
N ASP A 187 -16.22 -18.73 -17.13
CA ASP A 187 -15.33 -19.87 -16.89
C ASP A 187 -15.23 -20.18 -15.40
N ILE A 188 -14.92 -21.44 -15.08
CA ILE A 188 -14.71 -21.95 -13.72
C ILE A 188 -13.43 -22.78 -13.71
N ASP A 189 -12.42 -22.28 -12.99
CA ASP A 189 -11.22 -23.02 -12.70
C ASP A 189 -11.40 -23.75 -11.36
N THR A 190 -11.20 -25.06 -11.42
CA THR A 190 -11.12 -25.99 -10.28
C THR A 190 -9.79 -26.74 -10.24
N LYS A 191 -8.95 -26.59 -11.28
CA LYS A 191 -7.74 -27.39 -11.48
C LYS A 191 -6.53 -26.69 -10.87
N GLN A 192 -6.44 -25.37 -11.01
CA GLN A 192 -5.33 -24.58 -10.48
C GLN A 192 -5.72 -23.85 -9.20
N ALA A 193 -6.96 -23.38 -9.12
CA ALA A 193 -7.54 -22.70 -7.97
C ALA A 193 -9.05 -22.97 -7.89
N LYS A 194 -9.73 -22.45 -6.86
CA LYS A 194 -11.20 -22.34 -6.84
C LYS A 194 -11.57 -20.92 -7.24
N ARG A 195 -11.73 -20.66 -8.54
CA ARG A 195 -12.01 -19.31 -9.05
C ARG A 195 -12.95 -19.30 -10.25
N ILE A 196 -13.65 -18.19 -10.44
CA ILE A 196 -14.56 -17.96 -11.57
C ILE A 196 -14.10 -16.75 -12.39
N LEU A 197 -14.33 -16.79 -13.69
CA LEU A 197 -14.14 -15.66 -14.60
C LEU A 197 -15.50 -15.06 -14.89
N ILE A 198 -15.61 -13.73 -14.75
CA ILE A 198 -16.89 -13.02 -14.90
C ILE A 198 -16.84 -12.11 -16.12
N LEU A 199 -17.93 -12.12 -16.88
CA LEU A 199 -18.24 -11.13 -17.90
C LEU A 199 -19.33 -10.17 -17.39
N GLU A 200 -18.99 -8.90 -17.30
CA GLU A 200 -19.93 -7.83 -16.92
C GLU A 200 -20.78 -7.38 -18.12
N PRO A 201 -22.04 -6.94 -17.90
CA PRO A 201 -22.88 -6.40 -18.96
C PRO A 201 -22.21 -5.22 -19.69
N GLY A 202 -22.23 -5.28 -21.03
CA GLY A 202 -21.65 -4.22 -21.87
C GLY A 202 -20.18 -4.41 -22.23
N ASN A 203 -19.48 -5.40 -21.64
CA ASN A 203 -18.10 -5.74 -22.00
C ASN A 203 -18.06 -6.85 -23.06
N GLU A 204 -17.05 -6.81 -23.94
CA GLU A 204 -16.80 -7.86 -24.93
C GLU A 204 -15.95 -9.00 -24.38
N GLU A 205 -15.03 -8.69 -23.45
CA GLU A 205 -14.10 -9.63 -22.85
C GLU A 205 -14.17 -9.60 -21.32
N PRO A 206 -14.00 -10.76 -20.65
CA PRO A 206 -14.00 -10.81 -19.19
C PRO A 206 -12.70 -10.24 -18.61
N SER A 207 -12.81 -9.49 -17.52
CA SER A 207 -11.66 -8.73 -16.96
C SER A 207 -11.14 -9.26 -15.63
N TYR A 208 -11.89 -10.14 -14.93
CA TYR A 208 -11.58 -10.51 -13.56
C TYR A 208 -11.75 -12.00 -13.24
N TRP A 209 -10.70 -12.59 -12.68
CA TRP A 209 -10.75 -13.86 -11.96
C TRP A 209 -11.04 -13.64 -10.48
N PHE A 210 -12.11 -14.25 -9.99
CA PHE A 210 -12.55 -14.18 -8.60
C PHE A 210 -12.28 -15.49 -7.86
N SER A 211 -11.37 -15.45 -6.89
CA SER A 211 -10.97 -16.60 -6.09
C SER A 211 -11.79 -16.73 -4.80
N PHE A 212 -12.09 -17.96 -4.42
CA PHE A 212 -12.87 -18.31 -3.24
C PHE A 212 -11.99 -18.96 -2.19
N ASN A 213 -12.20 -18.58 -0.93
CA ASN A 213 -11.55 -19.18 0.23
C ASN A 213 -12.61 -19.76 1.20
N GLU A 214 -12.18 -20.23 2.36
CA GLU A 214 -13.07 -20.85 3.36
C GLU A 214 -14.07 -19.86 4.01
N LYS A 215 -13.81 -18.56 3.89
CA LYS A 215 -14.66 -17.47 4.41
C LYS A 215 -15.56 -16.87 3.32
N SER A 216 -15.44 -17.28 2.06
CA SER A 216 -16.30 -16.83 0.98
C SER A 216 -17.70 -17.41 1.14
N GLU A 217 -18.71 -16.54 1.22
CA GLU A 217 -20.10 -16.94 1.32
C GLU A 217 -20.74 -17.07 -0.07
N MET A 218 -21.53 -18.11 -0.29
CA MET A 218 -22.21 -18.35 -1.57
C MET A 218 -23.67 -18.73 -1.33
N PHE A 219 -24.58 -18.08 -2.06
CA PHE A 219 -26.01 -18.31 -1.96
C PHE A 219 -26.67 -18.49 -3.33
N ASN A 220 -27.72 -19.30 -3.40
CA ASN A 220 -28.58 -19.40 -4.58
C ASN A 220 -29.62 -18.25 -4.63
N GLU A 221 -30.45 -18.26 -5.68
CA GLU A 221 -31.53 -17.27 -5.88
C GLU A 221 -32.58 -17.26 -4.75
N ALA A 222 -32.72 -18.38 -4.02
CA ALA A 222 -33.62 -18.50 -2.87
C ALA A 222 -32.97 -18.08 -1.54
N GLY A 223 -31.71 -17.63 -1.56
CA GLY A 223 -30.94 -17.26 -0.36
C GLY A 223 -30.39 -18.46 0.42
N GLU A 224 -30.44 -19.67 -0.13
CA GLU A 224 -29.89 -20.86 0.51
C GLU A 224 -28.39 -20.97 0.23
N SER A 225 -27.62 -21.39 1.22
CA SER A 225 -26.17 -21.57 1.04
C SER A 225 -25.87 -22.67 0.03
N ILE A 226 -24.93 -22.39 -0.88
CA ILE A 226 -24.44 -23.33 -1.90
C ILE A 226 -22.93 -23.51 -1.78
N HIS A 227 -22.42 -24.55 -2.44
CA HIS A 227 -21.00 -24.83 -2.52
C HIS A 227 -20.45 -24.42 -3.89
N PHE A 228 -19.14 -24.18 -3.96
CA PHE A 228 -18.47 -23.82 -5.23
C PHE A 228 -18.72 -24.82 -6.37
N LYS A 229 -18.87 -26.11 -6.05
CA LYS A 229 -19.17 -27.17 -7.02
C LYS A 229 -20.56 -27.06 -7.67
N ASP A 230 -21.46 -26.29 -7.06
CA ASP A 230 -22.83 -26.11 -7.54
C ASP A 230 -22.90 -25.03 -8.64
N LEU A 231 -21.82 -24.25 -8.80
CA LEU A 231 -21.67 -23.21 -9.81
C LEU A 231 -21.53 -23.79 -11.21
N LYS A 232 -22.09 -23.08 -12.19
CA LYS A 232 -22.11 -23.44 -13.60
C LYS A 232 -21.83 -22.22 -14.45
N VAL A 233 -21.08 -22.45 -15.52
CA VAL A 233 -20.91 -21.46 -16.60
C VAL A 233 -22.29 -21.06 -17.13
N GLY A 234 -22.47 -19.76 -17.36
CA GLY A 234 -23.71 -19.15 -17.85
C GLY A 234 -24.67 -18.65 -16.77
N GLN A 235 -24.37 -18.88 -15.48
CA GLN A 235 -25.18 -18.33 -14.38
C GLN A 235 -24.92 -16.84 -14.20
N GLN A 236 -26.00 -16.09 -13.92
CA GLN A 236 -25.92 -14.70 -13.51
C GLN A 236 -25.62 -14.63 -12.01
N ILE A 237 -24.78 -13.68 -11.61
CA ILE A 237 -24.36 -13.51 -10.23
C ILE A 237 -24.27 -12.05 -9.81
N LYS A 238 -24.41 -11.82 -8.50
CA LYS A 238 -23.99 -10.62 -7.79
C LYS A 238 -22.80 -10.96 -6.91
N LEU A 239 -21.76 -10.15 -6.93
CA LEU A 239 -20.51 -10.44 -6.25
C LEU A 239 -20.00 -9.26 -5.42
N TRP A 240 -19.62 -9.56 -4.19
CA TRP A 240 -18.91 -8.68 -3.27
C TRP A 240 -17.48 -9.19 -3.13
N SER A 241 -16.52 -8.36 -3.46
CA SER A 241 -15.09 -8.67 -3.31
C SER A 241 -14.56 -8.17 -1.97
N THR A 242 -13.40 -8.66 -1.54
CA THR A 242 -12.69 -8.15 -0.36
C THR A 242 -11.86 -6.90 -0.66
N GLY A 243 -12.18 -6.14 -1.72
CA GLY A 243 -11.46 -4.91 -2.11
C GLY A 243 -10.05 -5.11 -2.71
N MET A 244 -9.33 -6.17 -2.33
CA MET A 244 -8.00 -6.47 -2.86
C MET A 244 -8.07 -7.00 -4.29
N VAL A 245 -7.45 -6.25 -5.22
CA VAL A 245 -7.26 -6.63 -6.61
C VAL A 245 -5.76 -6.71 -6.90
N ALA A 246 -5.30 -7.85 -7.41
CA ALA A 246 -3.94 -8.05 -7.87
C ALA A 246 -3.82 -7.69 -9.35
N ASP A 247 -2.87 -6.81 -9.64
CA ASP A 247 -2.55 -6.34 -10.99
C ASP A 247 -2.07 -7.51 -11.86
N SER A 248 -2.98 -8.02 -12.69
CA SER A 248 -2.74 -9.10 -13.66
C SER A 248 -3.73 -8.96 -14.82
N PHE A 249 -3.51 -9.72 -15.90
CA PHE A 249 -4.42 -9.77 -17.04
C PHE A 249 -4.85 -11.21 -17.34
N PRO A 250 -6.11 -11.60 -17.06
CA PRO A 250 -7.16 -10.84 -16.36
C PRO A 250 -6.80 -10.53 -14.89
N ALA A 251 -7.36 -9.47 -14.33
CA ALA A 251 -7.10 -9.06 -12.95
C ALA A 251 -7.62 -10.12 -11.96
N GLN A 252 -7.05 -10.18 -10.76
CA GLN A 252 -7.39 -11.20 -9.78
C GLN A 252 -7.90 -10.58 -8.50
N ALA A 253 -9.04 -11.05 -8.00
CA ALA A 253 -9.65 -10.56 -6.78
C ALA A 253 -10.21 -11.73 -5.94
N SER A 254 -10.50 -11.46 -4.68
CA SER A 254 -11.05 -12.44 -3.74
C SER A 254 -12.53 -12.16 -3.45
N VAL A 255 -13.31 -13.23 -3.31
CA VAL A 255 -14.75 -13.15 -3.04
C VAL A 255 -15.01 -13.09 -1.55
N ARG A 256 -15.72 -12.05 -1.10
CA ARG A 256 -16.34 -12.00 0.23
C ARG A 256 -17.67 -12.73 0.21
N ARG A 257 -18.54 -12.41 -0.75
CA ARG A 257 -19.86 -13.02 -0.93
C ARG A 257 -20.22 -13.09 -2.40
N MET A 258 -20.97 -14.11 -2.79
CA MET A 258 -21.60 -14.21 -4.09
C MET A 258 -23.02 -14.76 -3.95
N GLU A 259 -23.91 -14.25 -4.79
CA GLU A 259 -25.29 -14.70 -4.91
C GLU A 259 -25.61 -15.02 -6.36
N LEU A 260 -26.29 -16.13 -6.61
CA LEU A 260 -26.91 -16.37 -7.92
C LEU A 260 -28.07 -15.38 -8.12
N ALA A 261 -28.10 -14.75 -9.28
CA ALA A 261 -29.19 -13.90 -9.71
C ALA A 261 -30.09 -14.66 -10.68
N ALA A 262 -31.39 -14.37 -10.62
CA ALA A 262 -32.32 -14.83 -11.63
C ALA A 262 -31.86 -14.37 -13.02
N LYS A 263 -32.03 -15.21 -14.04
CA LYS A 263 -31.82 -14.77 -15.42
C LYS A 263 -32.85 -13.70 -15.76
N GLU A 264 -32.37 -12.52 -16.13
CA GLU A 264 -33.17 -11.51 -16.83
C GLU A 264 -33.58 -11.99 -18.23
#